data_AF-A0A1E4R841-F1
#
_entry.id   AF-A0A1E4R841-F1
#
_cell.length_a   1.000
_cell.length_b   1.000
_cell.length_c   1.000
_cell.angle_alpha   90.00
_cell.angle_beta   90.00
_cell.angle_gamma   90.00
#
_symmetry.space_group_name_H-M   'P 1'
#
loop_
_entity.id
_entity.type
_entity.pdbx_description
1 polymer ?
#
loop_
_entity_poly.entity_id
_entity_poly.type
_entity_poly.pdbx_seq_one_letter_code
_entity_poly.pdbx_strand_id
1 'polypeptide(L)' 'MLFTPIKPMLLSMGNNEEIEDNSKWIYDIKWEGWRILLHKQGDRLEAYTLHGNNVTAKFPELQDVGRSINEHTAIIES' A
#
# COMPACT_ATOMS: atom_id res chain seq x y z
N MET A 1 3.41 12.02 8.23
CA MET A 1 2.14 12.72 8.52
C MET A 1 1.04 12.04 7.74
N LEU A 2 -0.18 11.95 8.29
CA LEU A 2 -1.34 11.43 7.55
C LEU A 2 -1.71 12.41 6.41
N PHE A 3 -2.35 11.89 5.35
CA PHE A 3 -2.80 12.68 4.18
C PHE A 3 -1.70 13.50 3.52
N THR A 4 -0.48 12.99 3.56
CA THR A 4 0.67 13.53 2.86
C THR A 4 1.32 12.37 2.12
N PRO A 5 1.62 12.50 0.82
CA PRO A 5 2.30 11.45 0.07
C PRO A 5 3.57 10.97 0.77
N ILE A 6 3.70 9.65 0.90
CA ILE A 6 4.92 9.00 1.38
C ILE A 6 5.54 8.30 0.18
N LYS A 7 6.86 8.40 0.04
CA LYS A 7 7.60 7.67 -0.99
C LYS A 7 7.64 6.18 -0.61
N PRO A 8 7.03 5.27 -1.38
CA PRO A 8 7.01 3.86 -1.01
C PRO A 8 8.38 3.21 -1.15
N MET A 9 8.58 2.10 -0.44
CA MET A 9 9.78 1.28 -0.59
C MET A 9 9.82 0.65 -1.98
N LEU A 10 10.96 0.69 -2.65
CA LEU A 10 11.13 0.07 -3.97
C LEU A 10 11.76 -1.32 -3.82
N LEU A 11 11.35 -2.22 -4.69
CA LEU A 11 11.97 -3.54 -4.83
C LEU A 11 13.30 -3.39 -5.58
N SER A 12 14.28 -4.19 -5.18
CA SER A 12 15.47 -4.44 -6.00
C SER A 12 15.21 -5.66 -6.87
N MET A 13 15.62 -5.62 -8.14
CA MET A 13 15.62 -6.82 -8.97
C MET A 13 16.72 -7.76 -8.47
N GLY A 14 16.33 -8.93 -7.97
CA GLY A 14 17.23 -10.06 -7.74
C GLY A 14 17.37 -10.92 -8.99
N ASN A 15 18.42 -11.71 -9.07
CA ASN A 15 18.53 -12.78 -10.05
C ASN A 15 18.06 -14.12 -9.46
N ASN A 16 17.73 -15.10 -10.32
CA ASN A 16 17.23 -16.40 -9.87
C ASN A 16 18.25 -17.23 -9.08
N GLU A 17 19.55 -16.89 -9.15
CA GLU A 17 20.60 -17.56 -8.40
C GLU A 17 20.72 -17.03 -6.96
N GLU A 18 20.16 -15.85 -6.69
CA GLU A 18 20.14 -15.18 -5.37
C GLU A 18 18.89 -15.49 -4.56
N ILE A 19 17.81 -15.94 -5.20
CA ILE A 19 16.54 -16.27 -4.51
C ILE A 19 16.62 -17.71 -4.00
N GLU A 20 17.20 -17.86 -2.81
CA GLU A 20 17.20 -19.12 -2.05
C GLU A 20 15.97 -19.23 -1.14
N ASP A 21 15.54 -20.47 -0.87
CA ASP A 21 14.55 -20.77 0.18
C ASP A 21 15.23 -20.60 1.55
N ASN A 22 15.00 -19.44 2.16
CA ASN A 22 15.70 -19.02 3.35
C ASN A 22 14.68 -18.56 4.41
N SER A 23 14.72 -19.23 5.56
CA SER A 23 13.82 -19.02 6.71
C SER A 23 13.75 -17.58 7.26
N LYS A 24 14.67 -16.70 6.88
CA LYS A 24 14.67 -15.28 7.26
C LYS A 24 13.81 -14.40 6.36
N TRP A 25 13.29 -14.94 5.25
CA TRP A 25 12.53 -14.21 4.26
C TRP A 25 11.02 -14.50 4.39
N ILE A 26 10.22 -13.49 4.07
CA ILE A 26 8.78 -13.64 3.86
C ILE A 26 8.55 -13.50 2.35
N TYR A 27 7.84 -14.46 1.78
CA TYR A 27 7.51 -14.49 0.35
C TYR A 27 6.06 -14.08 0.18
N ASP A 28 5.80 -13.16 -0.76
CA ASP A 28 4.47 -12.71 -1.13
C ASP A 28 4.30 -12.76 -2.65
N ILE A 29 3.06 -12.85 -3.11
CA ILE A 29 2.72 -12.88 -4.53
C ILE A 29 2.90 -11.47 -5.10
N LYS A 30 3.62 -11.37 -6.22
CA LYS A 30 3.66 -10.14 -7.00
C LYS A 30 2.34 -9.96 -7.75
N TRP A 31 1.53 -9.01 -7.31
CA TRP A 31 0.30 -8.61 -7.99
C TRP A 31 0.56 -7.55 -9.07
N GLU A 32 -0.07 -7.70 -10.23
CA GLU A 32 -0.07 -6.67 -11.28
C GLU A 32 -1.21 -5.68 -11.03
N GLY A 33 -0.91 -4.40 -10.87
CA GLY A 33 -1.92 -3.41 -10.55
C GLY A 33 -1.35 -2.05 -10.14
N TRP A 34 -2.20 -1.24 -9.51
CA TRP A 34 -1.79 0.05 -8.98
C TRP A 34 -1.31 -0.12 -7.55
N ARG A 35 -0.06 0.26 -7.31
CA ARG A 35 0.48 0.36 -5.96
C ARG A 35 -0.05 1.63 -5.30
N ILE A 36 -0.84 1.47 -4.24
CA ILE A 36 -1.54 2.55 -3.57
C ILE A 36 -1.20 2.54 -2.07
N LEU A 37 -0.99 3.74 -1.53
CA LEU A 37 -0.96 4.00 -0.09
C LEU A 37 -2.32 4.51 0.36
N LEU A 38 -2.93 3.80 1.30
CA LEU A 38 -4.20 4.14 1.90
C LEU A 38 -3.97 4.80 3.26
N HIS A 39 -4.34 6.07 3.38
CA HIS A 39 -4.27 6.83 4.62
C HIS A 39 -5.66 6.88 5.26
N LYS A 40 -5.76 6.48 6.52
CA LYS A 40 -7.01 6.48 7.30
C LYS A 40 -6.89 7.35 8.54
N GLN A 41 -7.93 8.13 8.83
CA GLN A 41 -8.17 8.78 10.12
C GLN A 41 -9.67 8.83 10.41
N GLY A 42 -10.14 8.04 11.38
CA GLY A 42 -11.57 7.83 11.62
C GLY A 42 -12.24 7.33 10.34
N ASP A 43 -13.23 8.10 9.86
CA ASP A 43 -13.98 7.83 8.62
C ASP A 43 -13.35 8.47 7.36
N ARG A 44 -12.31 9.30 7.52
CA ARG A 44 -11.60 9.89 6.39
C ARG A 44 -10.61 8.87 5.84
N LEU A 45 -10.69 8.67 4.53
CA LEU A 45 -9.81 7.79 3.78
C LEU A 45 -9.29 8.51 2.55
N GLU A 46 -7.98 8.41 2.30
CA GLU A 46 -7.38 8.90 1.06
C GLU A 46 -6.40 7.89 0.49
N ALA A 47 -6.41 7.78 -0.83
CA ALA A 47 -5.55 6.88 -1.59
C ALA A 47 -4.53 7.69 -2.40
N TYR A 48 -3.27 7.31 -2.30
CA TYR A 48 -2.15 7.93 -3.00
C TYR A 48 -1.40 6.91 -3.85
N THR A 49 -1.04 7.26 -5.09
CA THR A 49 -0.18 6.39 -5.91
C THR A 49 1.29 6.45 -5.47
N LEU A 50 2.13 5.59 -6.05
CA LEU A 50 3.60 5.65 -5.93
C LEU A 50 4.19 7.06 -6.13
N HIS A 51 3.61 7.84 -7.06
CA HIS A 51 4.06 9.19 -7.39
C HIS A 51 3.42 10.28 -6.51
N GLY A 52 2.61 9.90 -5.51
CA GLY A 52 1.95 10.81 -4.60
C GLY A 52 0.68 11.47 -5.14
N ASN A 53 0.13 10.97 -6.25
CA ASN A 53 -1.13 11.49 -6.78
C ASN A 53 -2.28 11.01 -5.92
N ASN A 54 -3.12 11.92 -5.43
CA ASN A 54 -4.36 11.54 -4.76
C ASN A 54 -5.35 10.97 -5.79
N VAL A 55 -5.76 9.72 -5.59
CA VAL A 55 -6.64 8.96 -6.48
C VAL A 55 -7.91 8.50 -5.77
N THR A 56 -8.21 9.07 -4.60
CA THR A 56 -9.37 8.71 -3.76
C THR A 56 -10.68 8.73 -4.55
N ALA A 57 -10.89 9.78 -5.36
CA ALA A 57 -12.12 9.91 -6.16
C ALA A 57 -12.24 8.89 -7.30
N LYS A 58 -11.13 8.23 -7.69
CA LYS A 58 -11.13 7.21 -8.76
C LYS A 58 -11.57 5.84 -8.27
N PHE A 59 -11.46 5.59 -6.96
CA PHE A 59 -11.73 4.29 -6.33
C PHE A 59 -12.69 4.46 -5.14
N PRO A 60 -13.96 4.83 -5.37
CA PRO A 60 -14.94 5.00 -4.29
C PRO A 60 -15.16 3.74 -3.46
N GLU A 61 -14.94 2.55 -4.04
CA GLU A 61 -15.00 1.25 -3.36
C GLU A 61 -14.00 1.11 -2.21
N LEU A 62 -12.91 1.88 -2.21
CA LEU A 62 -11.93 1.85 -1.11
C LEU A 62 -12.53 2.33 0.22
N GLN A 63 -13.65 3.07 0.20
CA GLN A 63 -14.34 3.46 1.42
C GLN A 63 -14.77 2.25 2.24
N ASP A 64 -15.19 1.15 1.60
CA ASP A 64 -15.58 -0.07 2.30
C ASP A 64 -14.36 -0.79 2.89
N VAL A 65 -13.21 -0.74 2.21
CA VAL A 65 -11.93 -1.19 2.76
C VAL A 65 -11.56 -0.37 3.98
N GLY A 66 -11.71 0.95 3.92
CA GLY A 66 -11.49 1.86 5.05
C GLY A 66 -12.31 1.49 6.29
N ARG A 67 -13.58 1.11 6.09
CA ARG A 67 -14.49 0.67 7.17
C ARG A 67 -14.11 -0.67 7.79
N SER A 68 -13.42 -1.53 7.05
CA SER A 68 -12.95 -2.83 7.54
C SER A 68 -11.73 -2.72 8.47
N ILE A 69 -11.04 -1.57 8.47
CA ILE A 69 -9.87 -1.31 9.31
C ILE A 69 -10.34 -0.76 10.66
N ASN A 70 -10.09 -1.52 11.73
CA ASN A 70 -10.56 -1.19 13.08
C ASN A 70 -9.79 -0.02 13.73
N GLU A 71 -8.54 0.20 13.31
CA GLU A 71 -7.67 1.23 13.85
C GLU A 71 -8.18 2.63 13.48
N HIS A 72 -8.11 3.55 14.45
CA HIS A 72 -8.50 4.94 14.21
C HIS A 72 -7.61 5.60 13.16
N THR A 73 -6.31 5.32 13.18
CA THR A 73 -5.33 5.86 12.24
C THR A 73 -4.44 4.77 11.69
N ALA A 74 -4.28 4.73 10.37
CA ALA A 74 -3.41 3.78 9.70
C ALA A 74 -2.88 4.34 8.37
N ILE A 75 -1.72 3.83 7.95
CA ILE A 75 -1.23 3.93 6.58
C ILE A 75 -0.94 2.50 6.13
N ILE A 76 -1.61 2.07 5.07
CA ILE A 76 -1.52 0.70 4.55
C ILE A 76 -1.09 0.76 3.09
N GLU A 77 -0.28 -0.19 2.67
CA GLU A 77 0.13 -0.37 1.29
C GLU A 77 -0.56 -1.62 0.72
N SER A 78 -0.99 -1.55 -0.54
CA SER A 78 -1.50 -2.68 -1.34
C SER A 78 -0.40 -3.65 -1.76
#